data_AF-A0A2N2KXY8-F1
#
_entry.id   AF-A0A2N2KXY8-F1
#
_cell.length_a   1.000
_cell.length_b   1.000
_cell.length_c   1.000
_cell.angle_alpha   90.00
_cell.angle_beta   90.00
_cell.angle_gamma   90.00
#
_symmetry.space_group_name_H-M   'P 1'
#
loop_
_entity.id
_entity.type
_entity.pdbx_description
1 polymer ?
#
loop_
_entity_poly.entity_id
_entity_poly.type
_entity_poly.pdbx_seq_one_letter_code
_entity_poly.pdbx_strand_id
1 'polypeptide(L)'
;MNKIIVLFVILILGSALTAQTDQLSINFGLSKEEVHSILTDKGFSVSEGFEYFLQYKKIEPKWDQEIKISLSRENIVETWFYQYTAKEPIDWRTEILAVLEEFHGQAAEYDSENGEYRIRLPYNRICYVGFQEGGEICIVSYSNDYSGNLGW
;
A
#
# COMPACT_ATOMS: atom_id res chain seq x y z
N MET A 1 39.14 13.33 -11.67
CA MET A 1 38.45 12.03 -11.84
C MET A 1 37.61 11.63 -10.62
N ASN A 2 38.05 11.88 -9.38
CA ASN A 2 37.31 11.47 -8.17
C ASN A 2 35.89 12.06 -8.04
N LYS A 3 35.61 13.24 -8.62
CA LYS A 3 34.28 13.88 -8.53
C LYS A 3 33.18 13.17 -9.34
N ILE A 4 33.53 12.48 -10.41
CA ILE A 4 32.57 11.79 -11.28
C ILE A 4 32.11 10.46 -10.64
N ILE A 5 33.02 9.77 -9.96
CA ILE A 5 32.73 8.51 -9.26
C ILE A 5 31.78 8.77 -8.08
N VAL A 6 31.99 9.85 -7.33
CA VAL A 6 31.09 10.25 -6.22
C VAL A 6 29.68 10.55 -6.73
N LEU A 7 29.55 11.23 -7.88
CA LEU A 7 28.27 11.52 -8.50
C LEU A 7 27.53 10.24 -8.92
N PHE A 8 28.25 9.26 -9.47
CA PHE A 8 27.69 7.95 -9.82
C PHE A 8 27.22 7.17 -8.59
N VAL A 9 27.99 7.19 -7.50
CA VAL A 9 27.61 6.53 -6.24
C VAL A 9 26.39 7.20 -5.61
N ILE A 10 26.27 8.53 -5.67
CA ILE A 10 25.08 9.26 -5.18
C ILE A 10 23.84 8.96 -6.03
N LEU A 11 23.98 8.86 -7.36
CA LEU A 11 22.88 8.50 -8.26
C LEU A 11 22.38 7.06 -8.06
N ILE A 12 23.28 6.12 -7.79
CA ILE A 12 22.94 4.73 -7.47
C ILE A 12 22.31 4.63 -6.08
N LEU A 13 22.80 5.37 -5.09
CA LEU A 13 22.21 5.39 -3.75
C LEU A 13 20.84 6.09 -3.73
N GLY A 14 20.65 7.15 -4.52
CA GLY A 14 19.36 7.82 -4.67
C GLY A 14 18.30 6.93 -5.32
N SER A 15 18.68 6.10 -6.30
CA SER A 15 17.78 5.13 -6.93
C SER A 15 17.51 3.89 -6.05
N ALA A 16 18.48 3.50 -5.22
CA ALA A 16 18.30 2.44 -4.21
C ALA A 16 17.38 2.88 -3.05
N LEU A 17 17.38 4.16 -2.66
CA LEU A 17 16.44 4.69 -1.65
C LEU A 17 15.00 4.72 -2.16
N THR A 18 14.77 5.00 -3.45
CA THR A 18 13.42 4.98 -4.04
C THR A 18 12.83 3.57 -4.20
N ALA A 19 13.66 2.53 -4.13
CA ALA A 19 13.21 1.14 -4.17
C ALA A 19 12.63 0.65 -2.83
N GLN A 20 12.63 1.50 -1.78
CA GLN A 20 12.20 1.12 -0.44
C GLN A 20 10.96 1.88 0.07
N THR A 21 10.26 2.64 -0.79
CA THR A 21 9.13 3.48 -0.36
C THR A 21 7.90 3.28 -1.22
N ASP A 22 6.91 2.62 -0.63
CA ASP A 22 5.48 2.54 -0.95
C ASP A 22 5.05 2.26 -2.40
N GLN A 23 4.23 1.21 -2.59
CA GLN A 23 3.65 0.77 -3.88
C GLN A 23 2.96 1.92 -4.62
N LEU A 24 2.52 2.92 -3.87
CA LEU A 24 1.82 4.10 -4.35
C LEU A 24 2.59 5.39 -4.10
N SER A 25 3.75 5.38 -3.45
CA SER A 25 4.47 6.60 -3.01
C SER A 25 3.62 7.54 -2.15
N ILE A 26 2.52 7.04 -1.59
CA ILE A 26 1.71 7.76 -0.59
C ILE A 26 2.47 7.69 0.72
N ASN A 27 2.61 8.83 1.37
CA ASN A 27 3.25 8.93 2.67
C ASN A 27 2.40 9.82 3.58
N PHE A 28 2.55 9.65 4.89
CA PHE A 28 2.03 10.61 5.85
C PHE A 28 2.55 12.01 5.54
N GLY A 29 1.72 13.04 5.75
CA GLY A 29 2.13 14.42 5.52
C GLY A 29 1.88 14.95 4.10
N LEU A 30 1.52 14.09 3.15
CA LEU A 30 1.14 14.55 1.81
C LEU A 30 -0.19 15.32 1.84
N SER A 31 -0.29 16.35 1.01
CA SER A 31 -1.54 17.05 0.75
C SER A 31 -2.48 16.21 -0.12
N LYS A 32 -3.77 16.54 -0.07
CA LYS A 32 -4.80 15.98 -0.96
C LYS A 32 -4.42 16.08 -2.43
N GLU A 33 -3.86 17.20 -2.85
CA GLU A 33 -3.48 17.46 -4.24
C GLU A 33 -2.31 16.57 -4.69
N GLU A 34 -1.30 16.40 -3.83
CA GLU A 34 -0.16 15.51 -4.11
C GLU A 34 -0.62 14.05 -4.27
N VAL A 35 -1.45 13.57 -3.34
CA VAL A 35 -2.04 12.23 -3.42
C VAL A 35 -2.84 12.05 -4.70
N HIS A 36 -3.66 13.03 -5.06
CA HIS A 36 -4.47 12.97 -6.27
C HIS A 36 -3.61 12.84 -7.52
N SER A 37 -2.54 13.62 -7.61
CA SER A 37 -1.59 13.55 -8.73
C SER A 37 -0.96 12.16 -8.82
N ILE A 38 -0.42 11.67 -7.70
CA ILE A 38 0.28 10.38 -7.65
C ILE A 38 -0.64 9.22 -8.06
N LEU A 39 -1.88 9.21 -7.59
CA LEU A 39 -2.83 8.12 -7.88
C LEU A 39 -3.36 8.17 -9.30
N THR A 40 -3.61 9.36 -9.83
CA THR A 40 -4.01 9.54 -11.22
C THR A 40 -2.91 9.08 -12.17
N ASP A 41 -1.65 9.40 -11.87
CA ASP A 41 -0.48 8.95 -12.65
C ASP A 41 -0.33 7.41 -12.64
N LYS A 42 -0.80 6.75 -11.57
CA LYS A 42 -0.84 5.28 -11.45
C LYS A 42 -2.09 4.65 -12.05
N GLY A 43 -2.95 5.45 -12.70
CA GLY A 43 -4.14 5.02 -13.41
C GLY A 43 -5.37 4.79 -12.51
N PHE A 44 -5.36 5.32 -11.29
CA PHE A 44 -6.54 5.35 -10.44
C PHE A 44 -7.44 6.53 -10.80
N SER A 45 -8.75 6.31 -10.68
CA SER A 45 -9.77 7.33 -10.83
C SER A 45 -10.47 7.58 -9.50
N VAL A 46 -10.84 8.81 -9.21
CA VAL A 46 -11.67 9.13 -8.03
C VAL A 46 -13.03 8.43 -8.19
N SER A 47 -13.40 7.62 -7.20
CA SER A 47 -14.71 6.96 -7.18
C SER A 47 -15.69 7.65 -6.24
N GLU A 48 -15.20 8.14 -5.09
CA GLU A 48 -16.00 8.85 -4.09
C GLU A 48 -15.08 9.76 -3.27
N GLY A 49 -15.59 10.94 -2.89
CA GLY A 49 -14.82 11.91 -2.12
C GLY A 49 -15.72 12.63 -1.14
N PHE A 50 -15.44 12.44 0.15
CA PHE A 50 -15.99 13.25 1.23
C PHE A 50 -14.90 14.25 1.70
N GLU A 51 -15.29 15.23 2.50
CA GLU A 51 -14.42 16.33 2.92
C GLU A 51 -13.06 15.85 3.47
N TYR A 52 -13.05 14.77 4.26
CA TYR A 52 -11.87 14.20 4.90
C TYR A 52 -11.54 12.77 4.43
N PHE A 53 -12.14 12.33 3.33
CA PHE A 53 -11.98 10.96 2.87
C PHE A 53 -11.93 10.90 1.35
N LEU A 54 -10.85 10.34 0.82
CA LEU A 54 -10.68 10.14 -0.62
C LEU A 54 -10.74 8.65 -0.92
N GLN A 55 -11.51 8.29 -1.96
CA GLN A 55 -11.56 6.94 -2.47
C GLN A 55 -11.23 6.93 -3.95
N TYR A 56 -10.28 6.07 -4.29
CA TYR A 56 -9.76 5.89 -5.63
C TYR A 56 -9.95 4.45 -6.06
N LYS A 57 -10.36 4.23 -7.30
CA LYS A 57 -10.52 2.91 -7.90
C LYS A 57 -9.70 2.78 -9.16
N LYS A 58 -9.14 1.60 -9.37
CA LYS A 58 -8.53 1.18 -10.63
C LYS A 58 -9.11 -0.16 -11.02
N ILE A 59 -9.77 -0.19 -12.17
CA ILE A 59 -10.41 -1.39 -12.71
C ILE A 59 -9.35 -2.12 -13.54
N GLU A 60 -8.89 -3.28 -13.08
CA GLU A 60 -7.99 -4.14 -13.85
C GLU A 60 -8.76 -5.37 -14.38
N PRO A 61 -8.24 -6.05 -15.42
CA PRO A 61 -8.90 -7.24 -15.95
C PRO A 61 -9.12 -8.36 -14.92
N LYS A 62 -8.18 -8.53 -13.98
CA LYS A 62 -8.21 -9.62 -12.99
C LYS A 62 -8.87 -9.23 -11.66
N TRP A 63 -8.67 -7.99 -11.21
CA TRP A 63 -9.17 -7.51 -9.93
C TRP A 63 -9.42 -6.01 -9.99
N ASP A 64 -10.35 -5.54 -9.16
CA ASP A 64 -10.47 -4.11 -8.92
C ASP A 64 -9.58 -3.75 -7.73
N GLN A 65 -8.89 -2.63 -7.87
CA GLN A 65 -8.05 -2.05 -6.82
C GLN A 65 -8.76 -0.83 -6.27
N GLU A 66 -8.79 -0.69 -4.96
CA GLU A 66 -9.36 0.44 -4.28
C GLU A 66 -8.39 0.96 -3.22
N ILE A 67 -8.23 2.28 -3.17
CA ILE A 67 -7.43 2.96 -2.16
C ILE A 67 -8.33 3.94 -1.46
N LYS A 68 -8.35 3.86 -0.14
CA LYS A 68 -9.09 4.79 0.72
C LYS A 68 -8.10 5.53 1.61
N ILE A 69 -8.27 6.84 1.68
CA ILE A 69 -7.33 7.75 2.32
C ILE A 69 -8.09 8.68 3.25
N SER A 70 -7.70 8.66 4.52
CA SER A 70 -8.19 9.59 5.54
C SER A 70 -7.29 10.82 5.58
N LEU A 71 -7.93 11.99 5.59
CA LEU A 71 -7.26 13.28 5.71
C LEU A 71 -7.55 13.92 7.07
N SER A 72 -6.57 14.65 7.58
CA SER A 72 -6.76 15.57 8.70
C SER A 72 -7.65 16.75 8.31
N ARG A 73 -8.02 17.59 9.29
CA ARG A 73 -8.71 18.87 9.05
C ARG A 73 -7.92 19.85 8.17
N GLU A 74 -6.60 19.67 8.09
CA GLU A 74 -5.71 20.47 7.26
C GLU A 74 -5.50 19.85 5.86
N ASN A 75 -6.29 18.83 5.49
CA ASN A 75 -6.19 18.08 4.23
C ASN A 75 -4.87 17.33 4.05
N ILE A 76 -4.32 16.80 5.14
CA ILE A 76 -3.06 16.05 5.16
C ILE A 76 -3.35 14.56 5.37
N VAL A 77 -2.65 13.67 4.65
CA VAL A 77 -2.79 12.21 4.83
C VAL A 77 -2.44 11.76 6.23
N GLU A 78 -3.43 11.17 6.90
CA GLU A 78 -3.28 10.53 8.22
C GLU A 78 -3.22 9.01 8.13
N THR A 79 -4.00 8.40 7.23
CA THR A 79 -4.06 6.93 7.09
C THR A 79 -4.48 6.57 5.67
N TRP A 80 -4.05 5.41 5.17
CA TRP A 80 -4.58 4.83 3.94
C TRP A 80 -4.68 3.31 4.04
N PHE A 81 -5.58 2.74 3.26
CA PHE A 81 -5.71 1.29 3.10
C PHE A 81 -5.97 0.93 1.65
N TYR A 82 -5.52 -0.27 1.30
CA TYR A 82 -5.61 -0.82 -0.03
C TYR A 82 -6.52 -2.04 0.00
N GLN A 83 -7.47 -2.11 -0.92
CA GLN A 83 -8.34 -3.25 -1.09
C GLN A 83 -8.20 -3.79 -2.52
N TYR A 84 -8.08 -5.10 -2.61
CA TYR A 84 -8.17 -5.84 -3.86
C TYR A 84 -9.49 -6.64 -3.82
N THR A 85 -10.29 -6.53 -4.88
CA THR A 85 -11.51 -7.32 -5.07
C THR A 85 -11.37 -8.16 -6.33
N ALA A 86 -11.33 -9.47 -6.18
CA ALA A 86 -11.23 -10.38 -7.31
C ALA A 86 -12.55 -10.48 -8.07
N LYS A 87 -12.44 -10.64 -9.40
CA LYS A 87 -13.61 -10.82 -10.27
C LYS A 87 -14.04 -12.28 -10.41
N GLU A 88 -13.16 -13.21 -10.06
CA GLU A 88 -13.41 -14.64 -10.08
C GLU A 88 -12.83 -15.29 -8.80
N PRO A 89 -13.49 -16.34 -8.26
CA PRO A 89 -13.00 -17.08 -7.10
C PRO A 89 -11.81 -17.96 -7.48
N ILE A 90 -10.64 -17.34 -7.52
CA ILE A 90 -9.34 -18.00 -7.68
C ILE A 90 -8.64 -18.01 -6.30
N ASP A 91 -7.70 -18.92 -6.05
CA ASP A 91 -6.83 -18.82 -4.87
C ASP A 91 -5.69 -17.81 -5.15
N TRP A 92 -6.07 -16.55 -5.35
CA TRP A 92 -5.15 -15.42 -5.64
C TRP A 92 -4.44 -14.90 -4.39
N ARG A 93 -4.68 -15.54 -3.23
CA ARG A 93 -3.90 -15.35 -2.00
C ARG A 93 -2.41 -15.46 -2.28
N THR A 94 -2.01 -16.51 -2.99
CA THR A 94 -0.59 -16.75 -3.32
C THR A 94 -0.04 -15.66 -4.25
N GLU A 95 -0.82 -15.18 -5.22
CA GLU A 95 -0.39 -14.11 -6.14
C GLU A 95 -0.18 -12.79 -5.40
N ILE A 96 -1.11 -12.38 -4.53
CA ILE A 96 -0.95 -11.15 -3.75
C ILE A 96 0.22 -11.25 -2.78
N LEU A 97 0.37 -12.36 -2.08
CA LEU A 97 1.48 -12.55 -1.16
C LEU A 97 2.82 -12.49 -1.89
N ALA A 98 2.90 -13.06 -3.11
CA ALA A 98 4.11 -12.97 -3.94
C ALA A 98 4.42 -11.53 -4.38
N VAL A 99 3.41 -10.76 -4.80
CA VAL A 99 3.59 -9.33 -5.15
C VAL A 99 4.07 -8.53 -3.95
N LEU A 100 3.49 -8.77 -2.77
CA LEU A 100 3.88 -8.09 -1.54
C LEU A 100 5.28 -8.52 -1.07
N GLU A 101 5.67 -9.78 -1.25
CA GLU A 101 7.01 -10.27 -0.96
C GLU A 101 8.06 -9.63 -1.87
N GLU A 102 7.81 -9.58 -3.19
CA GLU A 102 8.68 -8.88 -4.14
C GLU A 102 8.83 -7.41 -3.76
N PHE A 103 7.74 -6.78 -3.34
CA PHE A 103 7.70 -5.37 -3.00
C PHE A 103 8.44 -5.03 -1.71
N HIS A 104 8.22 -5.80 -0.64
CA HIS A 104 8.80 -5.54 0.68
C HIS A 104 10.15 -6.24 0.89
N GLY A 105 10.54 -7.14 -0.01
CA GLY A 105 11.75 -7.97 0.12
C GLY A 105 11.65 -9.00 1.25
N GLN A 106 10.45 -9.26 1.75
CA GLN A 106 10.19 -10.17 2.85
C GLN A 106 8.84 -10.88 2.68
N ALA A 107 8.84 -12.20 2.87
CA ALA A 107 7.64 -13.01 2.88
C ALA A 107 6.72 -12.67 4.07
N ALA A 108 5.40 -12.79 3.85
CA ALA A 108 4.44 -12.57 4.91
C ALA A 108 4.37 -13.74 5.90
N GLU A 109 4.37 -13.43 7.20
CA GLU A 109 4.18 -14.39 8.29
C GLU A 109 2.69 -14.50 8.60
N TYR A 110 2.16 -15.72 8.67
CA TYR A 110 0.76 -15.94 9.06
C TYR A 110 0.59 -15.88 10.58
N ASP A 111 -0.31 -15.01 11.04
CA ASP A 111 -0.76 -14.99 12.43
C ASP A 111 -2.07 -15.76 12.59
N SER A 112 -1.97 -16.95 13.17
CA SER A 112 -3.11 -17.82 13.45
C SER A 112 -4.07 -17.28 14.51
N GLU A 113 -3.64 -16.38 15.40
CA GLU A 113 -4.52 -15.80 16.42
C GLU A 113 -5.54 -14.83 15.82
N ASN A 114 -5.12 -14.10 14.79
CA ASN A 114 -5.93 -13.06 14.13
C ASN A 114 -6.40 -13.44 12.73
N GLY A 115 -5.94 -14.58 12.18
CA GLY A 115 -6.34 -15.07 10.87
C GLY A 115 -5.82 -14.23 9.70
N GLU A 116 -4.71 -13.51 9.88
CA GLU A 116 -4.15 -12.54 8.92
C GLU A 116 -2.68 -12.83 8.62
N TYR A 117 -2.16 -12.30 7.50
CA TYR A 117 -0.73 -12.31 7.21
C TYR A 117 -0.08 -10.97 7.55
N ARG A 118 1.20 -10.99 7.91
CA ARG A 118 1.95 -9.81 8.37
C ARG A 118 3.31 -9.73 7.72
N ILE A 119 3.68 -8.54 7.27
CA ILE A 119 5.03 -8.22 6.82
C ILE A 119 5.58 -7.14 7.75
N ARG A 120 6.69 -7.44 8.43
CA ARG A 120 7.37 -6.48 9.31
C ARG A 120 8.18 -5.52 8.45
N LEU A 121 7.96 -4.23 8.65
CA LEU A 121 8.62 -3.17 7.91
C LEU A 121 9.61 -2.42 8.83
N PRO A 122 10.58 -1.68 8.28
CA PRO A 122 11.44 -0.80 9.07
C PRO A 122 10.65 0.18 9.94
N TYR A 123 11.29 0.67 11.01
CA TYR A 123 10.72 1.67 11.93
C TYR A 123 9.46 1.18 12.69
N ASN A 124 9.40 -0.11 13.03
CA ASN A 124 8.29 -0.75 13.76
C ASN A 124 6.93 -0.66 13.04
N ARG A 125 6.94 -0.51 11.71
CA ARG A 125 5.72 -0.54 10.90
C ARG A 125 5.34 -1.96 10.55
N ILE A 126 4.05 -2.19 10.37
CA ILE A 126 3.54 -3.51 9.96
C ILE A 126 2.57 -3.32 8.80
N CYS A 127 2.74 -4.17 7.79
CA CYS A 127 1.78 -4.38 6.70
C CYS A 127 0.92 -5.60 7.05
N TYR A 128 -0.37 -5.38 7.25
CA TYR A 128 -1.36 -6.42 7.54
C TYR A 128 -2.08 -6.80 6.26
N VAL A 129 -2.30 -8.10 6.05
CA VAL A 129 -2.99 -8.64 4.89
C VAL A 129 -4.09 -9.59 5.36
N GLY A 130 -5.33 -9.14 5.25
CA GLY A 130 -6.53 -9.91 5.59
C GLY A 130 -7.26 -10.40 4.35
N PHE A 131 -7.80 -11.61 4.39
CA PHE A 131 -8.65 -12.18 3.35
C PHE A 131 -10.05 -12.44 3.92
N GLN A 132 -11.08 -11.94 3.25
CA GLN A 132 -12.46 -12.26 3.65
C GLN A 132 -12.78 -13.74 3.38
N GLU A 133 -13.71 -14.30 4.14
CA GLU A 133 -14.29 -15.62 3.88
C GLU A 133 -14.82 -15.70 2.44
N GLY A 134 -14.48 -16.76 1.71
CA GLY A 134 -14.72 -16.88 0.26
C GLY A 134 -13.55 -16.38 -0.61
N GLY A 135 -12.60 -15.64 -0.03
CA GLY A 135 -11.36 -15.26 -0.69
C GLY A 135 -11.55 -14.28 -1.85
N GLU A 136 -12.63 -13.49 -1.87
CA GLU A 136 -12.93 -12.51 -2.94
C GLU A 136 -12.45 -11.09 -2.62
N ILE A 137 -12.13 -10.83 -1.35
CA ILE A 137 -11.60 -9.55 -0.88
C ILE A 137 -10.29 -9.76 -0.11
N CYS A 138 -9.28 -8.97 -0.46
CA CYS A 138 -8.02 -8.87 0.26
C CYS A 138 -7.81 -7.41 0.67
N ILE A 139 -7.49 -7.19 1.94
CA ILE A 139 -7.21 -5.86 2.48
C ILE A 139 -5.76 -5.81 2.93
N VAL A 140 -5.04 -4.81 2.45
CA VAL A 140 -3.67 -4.49 2.84
C VAL A 140 -3.67 -3.16 3.60
N SER A 141 -3.23 -3.20 4.86
CA SER A 141 -3.22 -2.04 5.76
C SER A 141 -1.83 -1.78 6.31
N TYR A 142 -1.43 -0.50 6.36
CA TYR A 142 -0.14 -0.05 6.88
C TYR A 142 -0.38 0.75 8.16
N SER A 143 0.17 0.28 9.29
CA SER A 143 0.01 0.93 10.60
C SER A 143 1.35 1.12 11.31
N ASN A 144 1.45 2.19 12.10
CA ASN A 144 2.54 2.45 13.05
C ASN A 144 2.28 1.83 14.43
N ASP A 145 1.06 1.39 14.72
CA ASP A 145 0.67 0.84 16.03
C ASP A 145 -0.08 -0.49 15.89
N TYR A 146 0.28 -1.43 16.77
CA TYR A 146 -0.33 -2.74 16.89
C TYR A 146 -1.69 -2.60 17.56
N SER A 147 -2.76 -2.58 16.76
CA SER A 147 -4.13 -2.73 17.28
C SER A 147 -4.84 -3.97 16.77
N GLY A 148 -4.12 -4.87 16.07
CA GLY A 148 -4.48 -6.28 15.84
C GLY A 148 -5.98 -6.55 15.84
N ASN A 149 -6.70 -5.87 14.97
CA ASN A 149 -8.10 -6.09 14.67
C ASN A 149 -8.41 -5.19 13.50
N LEU A 150 -8.30 -5.76 12.30
CA LEU A 150 -8.69 -5.07 11.09
C LEU A 150 -10.18 -4.68 11.10
N GLY A 151 -10.99 -5.19 12.06
CA GLY A 151 -12.26 -4.58 12.45
C GLY A 151 -13.27 -4.46 11.31
N TRP A 152 -13.25 -5.44 10.40
CA TRP A 152 -14.21 -5.60 9.31
C TRP A 152 -15.18 -6.72 9.63
#